data_AF-A0A2U3DBQ9-F1
#
_entry.id   AF-A0A2U3DBQ9-F1
#
_cell.length_a   1.000
_cell.length_b   1.000
_cell.length_c   1.000
_cell.angle_alpha   90.00
_cell.angle_beta   90.00
_cell.angle_gamma   90.00
#
_symmetry.space_group_name_H-M   'P 1'
#
loop_
_entity.id
_entity.type
_entity.pdbx_description
1 polymer ?
#
loop_
_entity_poly.entity_id
_entity_poly.type
_entity_poly.pdbx_seq_one_letter_code
_entity_poly.pdbx_strand_id
1 'polypeptide(L)' 'MVKEYLSHHHLPFKEVNVFRDPGSIDEMLHYTGSFTAPLLRIGREFVQGYHPAAIERLLAQTGWLDS' A
#
# COMPACT_ATOMS: atom_id res chain seq x y z
N MET A 1 -2.13 11.47 -0.34
CA MET A 1 -1.28 11.41 0.87
C MET A 1 -0.24 10.28 0.82
N VAL A 2 -0.62 9.02 0.62
CA VAL A 2 0.35 7.90 0.50
C VAL A 2 1.28 8.04 -0.72
N LYS A 3 0.71 8.44 -1.87
CA LYS A 3 1.48 8.63 -3.11
C LYS A 3 2.55 9.70 -2.96
N GLU A 4 2.20 10.87 -2.41
CA GLU A 4 3.18 11.94 -2.21
C GLU A 4 4.29 11.50 -1.25
N TYR A 5 3.96 10.74 -0.20
CA TYR A 5 4.94 10.19 0.72
C TYR A 5 5.92 9.25 0.01
N LEU A 6 5.43 8.25 -0.73
CA LEU A 6 6.28 7.31 -1.46
C LEU A 6 7.15 8.02 -2.50
N SER A 7 6.58 8.99 -3.24
CA SER A 7 7.33 9.81 -4.19
C SER A 7 8.42 10.65 -3.51
N HIS A 8 8.13 11.26 -2.36
CA HIS A 8 9.10 12.07 -1.61
C HIS A 8 10.29 11.22 -1.12
N HIS A 9 10.03 9.99 -0.70
CA HIS A 9 11.05 9.02 -0.32
C HIS A 9 11.71 8.32 -1.51
N HIS A 10 11.41 8.71 -2.76
CA HIS A 10 11.92 8.12 -4.00
C HIS A 10 11.69 6.59 -4.07
N LEU A 11 10.63 6.11 -3.42
CA LEU A 11 10.30 4.70 -3.39
C LEU A 11 9.57 4.32 -4.68
N PRO A 12 9.96 3.24 -5.36
CA PRO A 12 9.23 2.75 -6.51
C PRO A 12 7.88 2.19 -6.05
N PHE A 13 6.79 2.64 -6.69
CA PHE A 13 5.46 2.10 -6.43
C PHE A 13 4.68 1.98 -7.74
N LYS A 14 3.66 1.11 -7.73
CA LYS A 14 2.69 0.95 -8.82
C LYS A 14 1.32 1.36 -8.31
N GLU A 15 0.65 2.24 -9.04
CA GLU A 15 -0.76 2.53 -8.82
C GLU A 15 -1.62 1.48 -9.54
N VAL A 16 -2.58 0.91 -8.80
CA VAL A 16 -3.56 -0.02 -9.34
C VAL A 16 -4.94 0.59 -9.12
N ASN A 17 -5.74 0.69 -10.19
CA ASN A 17 -7.10 1.17 -10.06
C ASN A 17 -8.02 -0.04 -9.92
N VAL A 18 -8.32 -0.38 -8.67
CA VAL A 18 -9.14 -1.55 -8.33
C VAL A 18 -10.52 -1.56 -8.98
N PHE A 19 -11.06 -0.41 -9.39
CA PHE A 19 -12.34 -0.30 -10.10
C PHE A 19 -12.25 -0.51 -11.61
N ARG A 20 -11.04 -0.44 -12.19
CA ARG A 20 -10.80 -0.60 -13.63
C ARG A 20 -10.06 -1.88 -13.98
N ASP A 21 -9.25 -2.40 -13.06
CA ASP A 21 -8.45 -3.61 -13.25
C ASP A 21 -9.24 -4.85 -12.79
N PRO A 22 -9.77 -5.66 -13.73
CA PRO A 22 -10.51 -6.87 -13.37
C PRO A 22 -9.63 -7.83 -12.54
N GLY A 23 -10.17 -8.33 -11.42
CA GLY A 23 -9.47 -9.21 -10.47
C GLY A 23 -8.72 -8.51 -9.34
N SER A 24 -8.43 -7.21 -9.46
CA SER A 24 -7.78 -6.45 -8.36
C SER A 24 -8.74 -6.18 -7.20
N ILE A 25 -10.04 -6.08 -7.50
CA ILE A 25 -11.11 -6.00 -6.50
C ILE A 25 -11.23 -7.30 -5.69
N ASP A 26 -11.15 -8.46 -6.36
CA ASP A 26 -11.22 -9.77 -5.70
C ASP A 26 -10.01 -9.99 -4.80
N GLU A 27 -8.80 -9.63 -5.27
CA GLU A 27 -7.58 -9.66 -4.45
C GLU A 27 -7.73 -8.76 -3.22
N MET A 28 -8.18 -7.53 -3.41
CA MET A 28 -8.42 -6.58 -2.31
C MET A 28 -9.43 -7.13 -1.30
N LEU A 29 -10.56 -7.68 -1.77
CA LEU A 29 -11.58 -8.26 -0.91
C LEU A 29 -11.05 -9.47 -0.14
N HIS A 30 -10.31 -10.35 -0.82
CA HIS A 30 -9.77 -11.57 -0.24
C HIS A 30 -8.78 -11.28 0.90
N TYR A 31 -7.91 -10.27 0.72
CA TYR A 31 -6.89 -9.95 1.71
C TYR A 31 -7.33 -8.99 2.81
N THR A 32 -8.30 -8.11 2.54
CA THR A 32 -8.65 -7.00 3.46
C THR A 32 -10.08 -7.10 3.99
N GLY A 33 -10.92 -7.94 3.38
CA GLY A 33 -12.35 -8.02 3.66
C GLY A 33 -13.12 -6.75 3.30
N SER A 34 -12.51 -5.82 2.55
CA SER A 34 -13.02 -4.46 2.40
C SER A 34 -12.78 -3.90 0.99
N PHE A 35 -13.69 -3.02 0.55
CA PHE A 35 -13.57 -2.31 -0.73
C PHE A 35 -13.02 -0.88 -0.59
N THR A 36 -12.71 -0.45 0.64
CA THR A 36 -12.30 0.92 0.89
C THR A 36 -10.84 1.17 0.52
N ALA A 37 -10.65 2.05 -0.47
CA ALA A 37 -9.40 2.72 -0.77
C ALA A 37 -9.25 4.00 0.08
N PRO A 38 -8.02 4.51 0.33
CA PRO A 38 -6.74 4.00 -0.17
C PRO A 38 -6.29 2.72 0.56
N LEU A 39 -5.75 1.77 -0.20
CA LEU A 39 -5.12 0.55 0.30
C LEU A 39 -3.68 0.51 -0.20
N LEU A 40 -2.74 0.23 0.70
CA LEU A 40 -1.33 0.10 0.36
C LEU A 40 -0.86 -1.33 0.62
N ARG A 41 -0.17 -1.92 -0.35
CA ARG A 41 0.52 -3.20 -0.18
C ARG A 41 2.03 -2.96 -0.09
N ILE A 42 2.65 -3.32 1.03
CA ILE A 42 4.10 -3.25 1.23
C ILE A 42 4.60 -4.68 1.44
N GLY A 43 5.34 -5.20 0.46
CA GLY A 43 5.71 -6.61 0.45
C GLY A 43 4.46 -7.51 0.39
N ARG A 44 4.22 -8.27 1.47
CA ARG A 44 3.05 -9.16 1.61
C ARG A 44 1.94 -8.59 2.49
N GLU A 45 2.21 -7.47 3.16
CA GLU A 45 1.29 -6.88 4.12
C GLU A 45 0.43 -5.81 3.45
N PHE A 46 -0.83 -5.71 3.89
CA PHE A 46 -1.77 -4.69 3.45
C PHE A 46 -2.05 -3.70 4.59
N VAL A 47 -2.02 -2.42 4.26
CA VAL A 47 -2.38 -1.31 5.15
C VAL A 47 -3.58 -0.60 4.54
N GLN A 48 -4.69 -0.60 5.26
CA GLN A 48 -5.88 0.17 4.87
C GLN A 48 -5.77 1.59 5.40
N GLY A 49 -5.96 2.58 4.54
CA GLY A 49 -5.88 3.99 4.90
C GLY A 49 -4.45 4.55 4.96
N TYR A 50 -4.31 5.74 5.56
CA TYR A 50 -3.02 6.40 5.77
C TYR A 50 -2.59 6.28 7.24
N HIS A 51 -1.74 5.30 7.52
CA HIS A 51 -1.14 5.07 8.85
C HIS A 51 0.38 5.21 8.78
N PRO A 52 0.94 6.43 8.90
CA PRO A 52 2.35 6.69 8.64
C PRO A 52 3.30 5.81 9.46
N ALA A 53 3.04 5.62 10.76
CA ALA A 53 3.86 4.76 11.61
C ALA A 53 3.87 3.28 11.18
N ALA A 54 2.74 2.76 10.69
CA ALA A 54 2.65 1.39 10.18
C ALA A 54 3.39 1.26 8.84
N ILE A 55 3.24 2.27 7.97
CA ILE A 55 3.92 2.36 6.68
C ILE A 55 5.43 2.40 6.88
N GLU A 56 5.94 3.29 7.73
CA GLU A 56 7.36 3.42 8.05
C GLU A 56 7.94 2.12 8.59
N ARG A 57 7.25 1.50 9.54
CA ARG A 57 7.67 0.21 10.10
C ARG A 57 7.75 -0.89 9.04
N LEU A 58 6.77 -0.97 8.15
CA LEU A 58 6.76 -1.97 7.09
C LEU A 58 7.84 -1.71 6.03
N LEU A 59 8.06 -0.45 5.68
CA LEU A 59 9.13 -0.04 4.76
C LEU A 59 10.51 -0.37 5.36
N ALA A 60 10.70 -0.11 6.65
CA ALA A 60 11.91 -0.49 7.38
C ALA A 60 12.14 -2.01 7.39
N GLN A 61 11.11 -2.80 7.70
CA GLN A 61 11.18 -4.28 7.69
C GLN A 61 11.48 -4.87 6.32
N THR A 62 11.14 -4.15 5.26
CA THR A 62 11.38 -4.56 3.87
C THR A 62 12.66 -3.97 3.29
N GLY A 63 13.42 -3.21 4.08
CA GLY A 63 14.70 -2.60 3.68
C GLY A 63 14.56 -1.40 2.75
N TRP A 64 13.36 -0.81 2.65
CA TRP A 64 13.11 0.40 1.86
C TRP A 64 13.41 1.69 2.64
N LEU A 65 13.46 1.62 3.97
CA LEU A 65 13.91 2.71 4.84
C LEU A 65 14.96 2.16 5.82
N ASP A 66 15.99 2.95 6.09
CA ASP A 66 16.89 2.69 7.23
C ASP A 66 16.12 2.98 8.54
N SER A 67 16.18 2.04 9.48
CA SER A 67 15.53 2.12 10.81
C SER A 67 16.34 2.93 11.81
#